data_AF-A0AAX2A4I8-F1
#
_entry.id   AF-A0AAX2A4I8-F1
#
_cell.length_a   1.000
_cell.length_b   1.000
_cell.length_c   1.000
_cell.angle_alpha   90.00
_cell.angle_beta   90.00
_cell.angle_gamma   90.00
#
_symmetry.space_group_name_H-M   'P 1'
#
loop_
_entity.id
_entity.type
_entity.pdbx_description
1 polymer ?
#
loop_
_entity_poly.entity_id
_entity_poly.type
_entity_poly.pdbx_seq_one_letter_code
_entity_poly.pdbx_strand_id
1 'polypeptide(L)'
;AYAWEFVTVNLKLPIEKLWVTIHENDDEAFDIWSKHINPNRIMRFGDKDNFWSMGDTGACGPCSEIFYDQGEEHFNTPEDKMGGDGDRFLEIWNLVFMQYERTKDGELLPLPKPSIDTGMGLERVIAIKEGVFNNFDSSNFKPIIEALEKVANKKATKENIGS
;
A
#
# COMPACT_ATOMS: atom_id res chain seq x y z
N ALA A 1 -9.83 -2.81 12.81
CA ALA A 1 -10.99 -3.69 12.56
C ALA A 1 -11.58 -3.51 11.16
N TYR A 2 -12.06 -2.32 10.77
CA TYR A 2 -12.73 -2.11 9.47
C TYR A 2 -11.90 -2.48 8.23
N ALA A 3 -10.63 -2.03 8.15
CA ALA A 3 -9.79 -2.32 6.99
C ALA A 3 -9.57 -3.84 6.81
N TRP A 4 -9.28 -4.55 7.90
CA TRP A 4 -9.08 -6.00 7.89
C TRP A 4 -10.34 -6.77 7.47
N GLU A 5 -11.50 -6.39 8.01
CA GLU A 5 -12.79 -6.96 7.61
C GLU A 5 -13.05 -6.72 6.12
N PHE A 6 -12.87 -5.49 5.64
CA PHE A 6 -13.07 -5.19 4.22
C PHE A 6 -12.16 -6.02 3.31
N VAL A 7 -10.87 -6.10 3.64
CA VAL A 7 -9.89 -6.86 2.84
C VAL A 7 -10.20 -8.38 2.85
N THR A 8 -10.49 -8.95 4.02
CA THR A 8 -10.59 -10.41 4.16
C THR A 8 -12.01 -10.96 3.95
N VAL A 9 -13.04 -10.17 4.24
CA VAL A 9 -14.45 -10.59 4.15
C VAL A 9 -15.12 -10.05 2.90
N ASN A 10 -14.99 -8.75 2.61
CA ASN A 10 -15.66 -8.14 1.46
C ASN A 10 -14.90 -8.39 0.15
N LEU A 11 -13.60 -8.08 0.11
CA LEU A 11 -12.74 -8.35 -1.04
C LEU A 11 -12.36 -9.84 -1.13
N LYS A 12 -12.41 -10.56 -0.02
CA LYS A 12 -12.04 -11.98 0.10
C LYS A 12 -10.60 -12.23 -0.36
N LEU A 13 -9.68 -11.34 0.01
CA LEU A 13 -8.27 -11.58 -0.24
C LEU A 13 -7.76 -12.68 0.72
N PRO A 14 -6.89 -13.60 0.25
CA PRO A 14 -6.37 -14.67 1.08
C PRO A 14 -5.47 -14.12 2.18
N ILE A 15 -5.73 -14.46 3.44
CA ILE A 15 -4.98 -13.96 4.60
C ILE A 15 -3.49 -14.33 4.51
N GLU A 16 -3.19 -15.51 3.96
CA GLU A 16 -1.84 -16.01 3.73
C GLU A 16 -1.09 -15.28 2.61
N LYS A 17 -1.73 -14.35 1.90
CA LYS A 17 -1.08 -13.44 0.96
C LYS A 17 -0.92 -12.03 1.55
N LEU A 18 -1.50 -11.76 2.72
CA LEU A 18 -1.45 -10.44 3.35
C LEU A 18 -0.23 -10.32 4.26
N TRP A 19 0.29 -9.11 4.31
CA TRP A 19 1.36 -8.66 5.19
C TRP A 19 1.01 -7.26 5.72
N VAL A 20 1.58 -6.88 6.85
CA VAL A 20 1.34 -5.57 7.45
C VAL A 20 2.66 -4.92 7.84
N THR A 21 2.75 -3.61 7.67
CA THR A 21 3.84 -2.79 8.21
C THR A 21 3.30 -1.85 9.28
N ILE A 22 4.15 -1.51 10.24
CA ILE A 22 3.87 -0.56 11.32
C ILE A 22 5.11 0.30 11.57
N HIS A 23 4.89 1.46 12.16
CA HIS A 23 6.00 2.28 12.66
C HIS A 23 6.75 1.56 13.80
N GLU A 24 8.08 1.67 13.84
CA GLU A 24 8.93 0.93 14.79
C GLU A 24 8.61 1.23 16.26
N ASN A 25 8.12 2.43 16.54
CA ASN A 25 7.73 2.90 17.87
C ASN A 25 6.23 2.71 18.18
N ASP A 26 5.45 2.06 17.31
CA ASP A 26 4.00 1.86 17.48
C ASP A 26 3.66 0.44 17.94
N ASP A 27 3.89 0.19 19.22
CA ASP A 27 3.56 -1.11 19.86
C ASP A 27 2.04 -1.34 19.93
N GLU A 28 1.23 -0.29 19.96
CA GLU A 28 -0.23 -0.40 19.98
C GLU A 28 -0.72 -1.03 18.67
N ALA A 29 -0.22 -0.56 17.52
CA ALA A 29 -0.53 -1.15 16.23
C ALA A 29 -0.09 -2.62 16.16
N PHE A 30 1.10 -2.96 16.69
CA PHE A 30 1.57 -4.35 16.74
C PHE A 30 0.61 -5.26 17.52
N ASP A 31 0.20 -4.84 18.72
CA ASP A 31 -0.70 -5.60 19.58
C ASP A 31 -2.10 -5.77 18.98
N ILE A 32 -2.58 -4.77 18.24
CA ILE A 32 -3.84 -4.84 17.50
C ILE A 32 -3.72 -5.85 16.35
N TRP A 33 -2.67 -5.74 15.53
CA TRP A 33 -2.48 -6.60 14.36
C TRP A 33 -2.22 -8.06 14.73
N SER A 34 -1.50 -8.30 15.82
CA SER A 34 -1.21 -9.66 16.33
C SER A 34 -2.46 -10.47 16.69
N LYS A 35 -3.62 -9.81 16.85
CA LYS A 35 -4.92 -10.48 17.05
C LYS A 35 -5.57 -10.97 15.74
N HIS A 36 -5.08 -10.50 14.59
CA HIS A 36 -5.68 -10.71 13.28
C HIS A 36 -4.78 -11.48 12.31
N ILE A 37 -3.47 -11.24 12.36
CA ILE A 37 -2.47 -11.86 11.49
C ILE A 37 -1.32 -12.42 12.31
N ASN A 38 -0.65 -13.44 11.78
CA ASN A 38 0.55 -14.00 12.41
C ASN A 38 1.61 -12.90 12.60
N PRO A 39 2.16 -12.73 13.82
CA PRO A 39 3.18 -11.71 14.09
C PRO A 39 4.40 -11.74 13.17
N ASN A 40 4.76 -12.89 12.61
CA ASN A 40 5.86 -13.02 11.64
C ASN A 40 5.59 -12.30 10.30
N ARG A 41 4.37 -11.82 10.07
CA ARG A 41 3.96 -11.03 8.90
C ARG A 41 3.72 -9.55 9.22
N ILE A 42 4.09 -9.13 10.43
CA ILE A 42 4.05 -7.74 10.87
C ILE A 42 5.49 -7.23 10.86
N MET A 43 5.78 -6.30 9.96
CA MET A 43 7.12 -5.71 9.80
C MET A 43 7.15 -4.32 10.43
N ARG A 44 8.28 -3.98 11.06
CA ARG A 44 8.51 -2.66 11.67
C ARG A 44 9.45 -1.85 10.78
N PHE A 45 9.04 -0.65 10.41
CA PHE A 45 9.88 0.31 9.70
C PHE A 45 9.90 1.67 10.39
N GLY A 46 10.93 2.48 10.11
CA GLY A 46 11.06 3.82 10.65
C GLY A 46 10.31 4.87 9.84
N ASP A 47 10.63 6.14 10.10
CA ASP A 47 9.94 7.30 9.53
C ASP A 47 9.87 7.32 7.99
N LYS A 48 10.84 6.71 7.30
CA LYS A 48 10.88 6.70 5.84
C LYS A 48 9.63 6.04 5.23
N ASP A 49 9.19 4.94 5.83
CA ASP A 49 8.17 4.06 5.24
C ASP A 49 6.86 4.11 6.05
N ASN A 50 6.93 4.24 7.37
CA ASN A 50 5.75 4.21 8.24
C ASN A 50 5.47 5.54 8.98
N PHE A 51 5.91 6.67 8.44
CA PHE A 51 5.48 8.01 8.87
C PHE A 51 5.00 8.82 7.67
N TRP A 52 3.69 9.04 7.61
CA TRP A 52 3.08 9.72 6.48
C TRP A 52 2.93 11.22 6.75
N SER A 53 3.15 12.03 5.72
CA SER A 53 2.93 13.48 5.74
C SER A 53 2.26 13.94 4.45
N MET A 54 1.31 14.87 4.55
CA MET A 54 0.64 15.45 3.38
C MET A 54 1.63 16.19 2.45
N GLY A 55 2.74 16.69 3.01
CA GLY A 55 3.81 17.37 2.29
C GLY A 55 4.90 17.85 3.24
N ASP A 56 5.63 18.91 2.87
CA ASP A 56 6.67 19.52 3.71
C ASP A 56 6.10 20.10 5.02
N THR A 57 4.82 20.50 4.99
CA THR A 57 4.03 20.96 6.13
C THR A 57 2.64 20.37 6.06
N GLY A 58 1.94 20.28 7.18
CA GLY A 58 0.57 19.76 7.22
C GLY A 58 0.38 18.69 8.28
N ALA A 59 -0.83 18.14 8.33
CA ALA A 59 -1.14 16.98 9.14
C ALA A 59 -0.29 15.76 8.73
N CYS A 60 0.23 15.06 9.73
CA CYS A 60 1.10 13.91 9.57
C CYS A 60 1.03 12.96 10.79
N GLY A 61 1.61 11.77 10.66
CA GLY A 61 1.72 10.85 11.77
C GLY A 61 2.22 9.46 11.38
N PRO A 62 2.41 8.57 12.38
CA PRO A 62 2.74 7.19 12.11
C PRO A 62 1.60 6.52 11.32
N CYS A 63 1.95 5.56 10.50
CA CYS A 63 0.97 4.79 9.73
C CYS A 63 1.23 3.30 9.80
N SER A 64 0.19 2.54 9.48
CA SER A 64 0.26 1.10 9.27
C SER A 64 -0.31 0.75 7.91
N GLU A 65 0.40 -0.07 7.15
CA GLU A 65 0.04 -0.38 5.77
C GLU A 65 -0.22 -1.87 5.60
N ILE A 66 -1.15 -2.20 4.71
CA ILE A 66 -1.48 -3.57 4.32
C ILE A 66 -0.86 -3.83 2.95
N PHE A 67 -0.13 -4.93 2.84
CA PHE A 67 0.53 -5.39 1.63
C PHE A 67 -0.06 -6.72 1.15
N TYR A 68 0.00 -6.95 -0.16
CA TYR A 68 -0.34 -8.20 -0.82
C TYR A 68 0.90 -8.82 -1.47
N ASP A 69 1.23 -10.06 -1.12
CA ASP A 69 2.33 -10.83 -1.70
C ASP A 69 1.91 -11.43 -3.04
N GLN A 70 2.32 -10.80 -4.13
CA GLN A 70 2.05 -11.25 -5.50
C GLN A 70 2.73 -12.58 -5.85
N GLY A 71 3.65 -13.07 -5.03
CA GLY A 71 4.30 -14.38 -5.16
C GLY A 71 5.71 -14.32 -5.74
N GLU A 72 6.61 -15.11 -5.15
CA GLU A 72 8.02 -15.20 -5.56
C GLU A 72 8.22 -15.92 -6.90
N GLU A 73 7.24 -16.71 -7.31
CA GLU A 73 7.18 -17.34 -8.62
C GLU A 73 7.10 -16.31 -9.76
N HIS A 74 6.65 -15.09 -9.46
CA HIS A 74 6.51 -13.99 -10.42
C HIS A 74 7.56 -12.89 -10.21
N PHE A 75 7.97 -12.69 -8.95
CA PHE A 75 8.81 -11.58 -8.51
C PHE A 75 9.91 -12.08 -7.55
N ASN A 76 11.14 -12.19 -8.03
CA ASN A 76 12.25 -12.82 -7.31
C ASN A 76 13.59 -12.09 -7.41
N THR A 77 13.59 -10.80 -7.70
CA THR A 77 14.81 -9.99 -7.72
C THR A 77 15.21 -9.56 -6.29
N PRO A 78 16.44 -9.06 -6.07
CA PRO A 78 16.85 -8.52 -4.77
C PRO A 78 15.97 -7.37 -4.24
N GLU A 79 15.25 -6.70 -5.13
CA GLU A 79 14.30 -5.62 -4.85
C GLU A 79 12.94 -6.15 -4.37
N ASP A 80 12.59 -7.40 -4.68
CA ASP A 80 11.33 -8.06 -4.34
C ASP A 80 11.26 -8.55 -2.87
N LYS A 81 11.56 -7.63 -1.96
CA LYS A 81 11.50 -7.81 -0.50
C LYS A 81 10.59 -6.75 0.12
N MET A 82 10.08 -7.01 1.32
CA MET A 82 9.28 -6.00 2.04
C MET A 82 10.10 -4.73 2.29
N GLY A 83 9.55 -3.56 1.97
CA GLY A 83 10.26 -2.27 2.02
C GLY A 83 11.29 -2.08 0.90
N GLY A 84 11.32 -2.95 -0.10
CA GLY A 84 12.06 -2.76 -1.35
C GLY A 84 11.20 -2.08 -2.43
N ASP A 85 11.84 -1.73 -3.54
CA ASP A 85 11.19 -1.09 -4.69
C ASP A 85 10.62 -2.09 -5.71
N GLY A 86 10.61 -3.38 -5.38
CA GLY A 86 10.05 -4.44 -6.21
C GLY A 86 8.52 -4.55 -6.11
N ASP A 87 7.94 -5.26 -7.06
CA ASP A 87 6.47 -5.38 -7.20
C ASP A 87 5.90 -6.57 -6.42
N ARG A 88 6.74 -7.45 -5.83
CA ARG A 88 6.25 -8.61 -5.08
C ARG A 88 5.30 -8.23 -3.96
N PHE A 89 5.73 -7.33 -3.08
CA PHE A 89 4.93 -6.88 -1.95
C PHE A 89 4.24 -5.59 -2.32
N LEU A 90 3.04 -5.72 -2.88
CA LEU A 90 2.26 -4.59 -3.35
C LEU A 90 1.48 -3.99 -2.18
N GLU A 91 1.80 -2.75 -1.80
CA GLU A 91 1.03 -1.98 -0.84
C GLU A 91 -0.40 -1.79 -1.39
N ILE A 92 -1.44 -2.18 -0.66
CA ILE A 92 -2.83 -2.02 -1.11
C ILE A 92 -3.55 -0.91 -0.34
N TRP A 93 -3.20 -0.68 0.93
CA TRP A 93 -3.94 0.23 1.80
C TRP A 93 -3.05 0.80 2.90
N ASN A 94 -2.94 2.12 2.97
CA ASN A 94 -2.28 2.84 4.05
C ASN A 94 -3.32 3.36 5.07
N LEU A 95 -3.07 3.12 6.37
CA LEU A 95 -3.86 3.58 7.51
C LEU A 95 -3.00 4.57 8.32
N VAL A 96 -3.20 5.86 8.09
CA VAL A 96 -2.46 6.93 8.75
C VAL A 96 -3.17 7.34 10.04
N PHE A 97 -2.42 7.30 11.14
CA PHE A 97 -2.86 7.78 12.43
C PHE A 97 -2.40 9.23 12.56
N MET A 98 -3.28 10.16 12.18
CA MET A 98 -2.97 11.60 12.20
C MET A 98 -2.83 12.07 13.65
N GLN A 99 -1.60 12.39 14.03
CA GLN A 99 -1.23 12.77 15.40
C GLN A 99 -0.64 14.19 15.49
N TYR A 100 -0.01 14.66 14.42
CA TYR A 100 0.77 15.89 14.43
C TYR A 100 0.45 16.81 13.25
N GLU A 101 0.77 18.08 13.41
CA GLU A 101 0.88 19.10 12.37
C GLU A 101 2.36 19.45 12.24
N ARG A 102 2.95 19.23 11.06
CA ARG A 102 4.33 19.60 10.75
C ARG A 102 4.38 21.07 10.32
N THR A 103 5.14 21.86 11.06
CA THR A 103 5.37 23.27 10.75
C THR A 103 6.42 23.46 9.66
N LYS A 104 6.55 24.68 9.11
CA LYS A 104 7.57 25.03 8.11
C LYS A 104 9.00 24.82 8.61
N ASP A 105 9.21 24.93 9.91
CA ASP A 105 10.52 24.76 10.54
C ASP A 105 10.79 23.27 10.90
N GLY A 106 9.87 22.37 10.56
CA GLY A 106 9.96 20.93 10.78
C GLY A 106 9.50 20.45 12.17
N GLU A 107 9.04 21.37 13.03
CA GLU A 107 8.48 21.00 14.35
C GLU A 107 7.16 20.23 14.19
N LEU A 108 6.97 19.17 14.99
CA LEU A 108 5.76 18.37 15.05
C LEU A 108 4.90 18.80 16.24
N LEU A 109 3.79 19.51 15.96
CA LEU A 109 2.85 19.97 16.97
C LEU A 109 1.68 18.98 17.11
N PRO A 110 1.31 18.52 18.32
CA PRO A 110 0.18 17.59 18.48
C PRO A 110 -1.14 18.18 17.95
N LEU A 111 -1.90 17.38 17.21
CA LEU A 111 -3.23 17.76 16.76
C LEU A 111 -4.20 17.85 17.95
N PRO A 112 -5.15 18.80 17.97
CA PRO A 112 -6.15 18.91 19.04
C PRO A 112 -7.00 17.64 19.20
N LYS A 113 -7.19 16.90 18.11
CA LYS A 113 -7.94 15.64 18.06
C LYS A 113 -7.22 14.67 17.11
N PRO A 114 -6.61 13.59 17.64
CA PRO A 114 -6.11 12.50 16.80
C PRO A 114 -7.21 11.99 15.88
N SER A 115 -6.85 11.73 14.62
CA SER A 115 -7.78 11.34 13.56
C SER A 115 -7.21 10.21 12.72
N ILE A 116 -8.03 9.62 11.86
CA ILE A 116 -7.63 8.55 10.94
C ILE A 116 -7.80 9.05 9.52
N ASP A 117 -6.74 8.94 8.73
CA ASP A 117 -6.77 9.09 7.27
C ASP A 117 -6.37 7.76 6.64
N THR A 118 -7.07 7.31 5.60
CA THR A 118 -6.75 6.02 4.97
C THR A 118 -6.88 6.12 3.46
N GLY A 119 -5.95 5.51 2.74
CA GLY A 119 -5.95 5.47 1.28
C GLY A 119 -5.73 4.06 0.76
N MET A 120 -6.64 3.58 -0.09
CA MET A 120 -6.54 2.27 -0.76
C MET A 120 -6.50 2.47 -2.27
N GLY A 121 -5.52 1.88 -2.94
CA GLY A 121 -5.39 1.96 -4.40
C GLY A 121 -6.44 1.10 -5.09
N LEU A 122 -7.46 1.70 -5.70
CA LEU A 122 -8.53 0.98 -6.40
C LEU A 122 -7.96 0.12 -7.53
N GLU A 123 -7.04 0.68 -8.30
CA GLU A 123 -6.38 0.05 -9.44
C GLU A 123 -5.63 -1.21 -9.02
N ARG A 124 -4.89 -1.13 -7.90
CA ARG A 124 -4.14 -2.26 -7.31
C ARG A 124 -5.09 -3.37 -6.87
N VAL A 125 -6.19 -3.03 -6.22
CA VAL A 125 -7.20 -4.01 -5.78
C VAL A 125 -7.86 -4.70 -6.98
N ILE A 126 -8.22 -3.96 -8.03
CA ILE A 126 -8.80 -4.54 -9.25
C ILE A 126 -7.80 -5.50 -9.89
N ALA A 127 -6.52 -5.10 -10.04
CA ALA A 127 -5.48 -5.95 -10.61
C ALA A 127 -5.35 -7.29 -9.85
N ILE A 128 -5.26 -7.23 -8.52
CA ILE A 128 -5.23 -8.43 -7.65
C ILE A 128 -6.46 -9.31 -7.87
N LYS A 129 -7.67 -8.71 -7.90
CA LYS A 129 -8.93 -9.45 -8.07
C LYS A 129 -9.06 -10.12 -9.43
N GLU A 130 -8.43 -9.56 -10.46
CA GLU A 130 -8.39 -10.10 -11.82
C GLU A 130 -7.22 -11.07 -12.05
N GLY A 131 -6.32 -11.21 -11.08
CA GLY A 131 -5.15 -12.07 -11.19
C GLY A 131 -4.11 -11.55 -12.18
N VAL A 132 -4.03 -10.23 -12.37
CA VAL A 132 -3.00 -9.57 -13.17
C VAL A 132 -2.02 -8.84 -12.25
N PHE A 133 -0.77 -8.73 -12.68
CA PHE A 133 0.33 -8.23 -11.83
C PHE A 133 0.68 -6.76 -12.06
N ASN A 134 0.11 -6.16 -13.11
CA ASN A 134 0.30 -4.76 -13.45
C ASN A 134 -1.08 -4.09 -13.54
N ASN A 135 -1.20 -2.90 -12.95
CA ASN A 135 -2.45 -2.14 -12.94
C ASN A 135 -2.99 -1.88 -14.35
N PHE A 136 -2.13 -1.61 -15.32
CA PHE A 136 -2.51 -1.30 -16.70
C PHE A 136 -3.02 -2.52 -17.48
N ASP A 137 -2.76 -3.74 -16.98
CA ASP A 137 -3.33 -4.98 -17.53
C ASP A 137 -4.74 -5.26 -17.00
N SER A 138 -5.24 -4.47 -16.04
CA SER A 138 -6.59 -4.62 -15.51
C SER A 138 -7.67 -4.13 -16.47
N SER A 139 -8.91 -4.57 -16.26
CA SER A 139 -10.08 -4.10 -17.00
C SER A 139 -10.31 -2.60 -16.89
N ASN A 140 -9.78 -1.94 -15.84
CA ASN A 140 -9.90 -0.51 -15.64
C ASN A 140 -9.12 0.29 -16.70
N PHE A 141 -7.97 -0.24 -17.15
CA PHE A 141 -7.09 0.46 -18.08
C PHE A 141 -7.07 -0.13 -19.49
N LYS A 142 -7.32 -1.43 -19.65
CA LYS A 142 -7.33 -2.10 -20.97
C LYS A 142 -8.07 -1.31 -22.07
N PRO A 143 -9.31 -0.82 -21.86
CA PRO A 143 -10.00 -0.05 -22.89
C PRO A 143 -9.31 1.26 -23.28
N ILE A 144 -8.66 1.92 -22.32
CA ILE A 144 -7.92 3.17 -22.54
C ILE A 144 -6.64 2.87 -23.33
N ILE A 145 -5.90 1.84 -22.93
CA ILE A 145 -4.68 1.41 -23.61
C ILE A 145 -4.99 1.02 -25.07
N GLU A 146 -6.03 0.22 -25.31
CA GLU A 146 -6.45 -0.14 -26.67
C GLU A 146 -6.84 1.07 -27.54
N ALA A 147 -7.46 2.09 -26.96
CA ALA A 147 -7.76 3.33 -27.67
C ALA A 147 -6.49 4.10 -28.02
N LEU A 148 -5.54 4.19 -27.09
CA LEU A 148 -4.25 4.83 -27.31
C LEU A 148 -3.44 4.11 -28.38
N GLU A 149 -3.43 2.78 -28.41
CA GLU A 149 -2.74 2.00 -29.44
C GLU A 149 -3.24 2.35 -30.85
N LYS A 150 -4.55 2.52 -31.00
CA LYS A 150 -5.19 2.87 -32.28
C LYS A 150 -4.83 4.28 -32.72
N VAL A 151 -4.86 5.24 -31.79
CA VAL A 151 -4.54 6.65 -32.08
C VAL A 151 -3.06 6.84 -32.36
N ALA A 152 -2.18 6.18 -31.60
CA ALA A 152 -0.73 6.28 -31.75
C ALA A 152 -0.17 5.38 -32.86
N ASN A 153 -0.99 4.47 -33.40
CA ASN A 153 -0.56 3.40 -34.31
C ASN A 153 0.67 2.63 -33.80
N LYS A 154 0.68 2.34 -32.49
CA LYS A 154 1.78 1.66 -31.79
C LYS A 154 1.21 0.74 -30.72
N LYS A 155 1.73 -0.48 -30.64
CA LYS A 155 1.33 -1.45 -29.62
C LYS A 155 1.97 -1.19 -28.26
N ALA A 156 1.20 -1.42 -27.21
CA ALA A 156 1.69 -1.45 -25.85
C ALA A 156 2.64 -2.65 -25.68
N THR A 157 3.80 -2.40 -25.07
CA THR A 157 4.81 -3.41 -24.74
C THR A 157 5.28 -3.14 -23.32
N LYS A 158 5.95 -4.12 -22.70
CA LYS A 158 6.56 -3.94 -21.37
C LYS A 158 7.53 -2.77 -21.27
N GLU A 159 8.07 -2.29 -22.40
CA GLU A 159 9.01 -1.17 -22.45
C GLU A 159 8.33 0.19 -22.51
N ASN A 160 7.03 0.23 -22.84
CA ASN A 160 6.31 1.48 -23.07
C ASN A 160 4.97 1.59 -22.31
N ILE A 161 4.54 0.52 -21.64
CA ILE A 161 3.48 0.54 -20.65
C ILE A 161 4.11 0.78 -19.27
N GLY A 162 3.46 1.58 -18.44
CA GLY A 162 3.94 1.82 -17.07
C GLY A 162 4.00 0.52 -16.27
N SER A 163 4.93 0.46 -15.31
CA SER A 163 4.91 -0.51 -14.21
C SER A 163 4.07 0.06 -13.07
#